data_AF-A0A3N1HAR5-F1
#
_entry.id   AF-A0A3N1HAR5-F1
#
_cell.length_a   1.000
_cell.length_b   1.000
_cell.length_c   1.000
_cell.angle_alpha   90.00
_cell.angle_beta   90.00
_cell.angle_gamma   90.00
#
_symmetry.space_group_name_H-M   'P 1'
#
loop_
_entity.id
_entity.type
_entity.pdbx_description
1 polymer ?
#
loop_
_entity_poly.entity_id
_entity_poly.type
_entity_poly.pdbx_seq_one_letter_code
_entity_poly.pdbx_strand_id
1 'polypeptide(L)'
;MKALKACLAILAVGTLLVGCSAKWEEEVRFKVTRITPERETVPGQMSPPYVVLALDQDDPEPLVSLSTTGAGIDQFPEGVKAGDAVICEVRQVEKNNLDGLEPESEVGPCRLA
;
A
#
# COMPACT_ATOMS: atom_id res chain seq x y z
N MET A 1 -13.80 -13.29 -41.34
CA MET A 1 -12.76 -12.87 -40.38
C MET A 1 -12.67 -11.34 -40.44
N LYS A 2 -13.11 -10.64 -39.39
CA LYS A 2 -13.04 -9.18 -39.28
C LYS A 2 -12.51 -8.83 -37.89
N ALA A 3 -11.62 -7.85 -37.88
CA ALA A 3 -10.59 -7.59 -36.89
C ALA A 3 -11.06 -7.42 -35.44
N LEU A 4 -10.33 -8.09 -34.55
CA LEU A 4 -10.06 -7.67 -33.18
C LEU A 4 -9.47 -6.25 -33.17
N LYS A 5 -10.01 -5.37 -32.32
CA LYS A 5 -9.35 -4.19 -31.71
C LYS A 5 -10.40 -3.42 -30.91
N ALA A 6 -10.64 -3.81 -29.67
CA ALA A 6 -11.23 -2.93 -28.68
C ALA A 6 -10.09 -2.42 -27.80
N CYS A 7 -9.70 -1.16 -28.05
CA CYS A 7 -8.67 -0.45 -27.33
C CYS A 7 -8.99 -0.40 -25.84
N LEU A 8 -8.05 -0.86 -25.02
CA LEU A 8 -7.99 -0.50 -23.60
C LEU A 8 -7.94 1.03 -23.50
N ALA A 9 -8.97 1.62 -22.90
CA ALA A 9 -8.92 2.98 -22.44
C ALA A 9 -8.09 3.01 -21.16
N ILE A 10 -6.84 3.48 -21.27
CA ILE A 10 -6.00 3.83 -20.13
C ILE A 10 -6.57 5.13 -19.57
N LEU A 11 -7.28 5.04 -18.45
CA LEU A 11 -7.71 6.19 -17.65
C LEU A 11 -6.47 6.80 -16.99
N ALA A 12 -5.85 7.74 -17.69
CA ALA A 12 -4.87 8.65 -17.11
C ALA A 12 -5.59 9.62 -16.16
N VAL A 13 -5.59 9.31 -14.86
CA VAL A 13 -5.94 10.28 -13.81
C VAL A 13 -4.64 10.87 -13.30
N GLY A 14 -4.11 11.83 -14.04
CA GLY A 14 -2.94 12.61 -13.65
C GLY A 14 -3.37 14.04 -13.34
N THR A 15 -3.60 14.36 -12.06
CA THR A 15 -3.68 15.74 -11.58
C THR A 15 -2.46 16.05 -10.72
N LEU A 16 -1.47 16.70 -11.33
CA LEU A 16 -0.37 17.39 -10.66
C LEU A 16 -0.82 18.80 -10.26
N LEU A 17 -0.79 19.10 -8.97
CA LEU A 17 -0.75 20.48 -8.45
C LEU A 17 0.37 20.60 -7.42
N VAL A 18 1.19 21.64 -7.59
CA VAL A 18 2.50 21.88 -6.98
C VAL A 18 2.35 22.75 -5.72
N GLY A 19 3.07 22.43 -4.63
CA GLY A 19 3.21 23.29 -3.45
C GLY A 19 4.04 22.63 -2.34
N CYS A 20 5.06 23.33 -1.82
CA CYS A 20 6.08 22.87 -0.85
C CYS A 20 5.55 22.02 0.32
N SER A 21 6.36 21.05 0.77
CA SER A 21 6.04 19.93 1.68
C SER A 21 5.05 18.94 1.07
N ALA A 22 5.49 18.25 0.02
CA ALA A 22 4.69 17.34 -0.78
C ALA A 22 4.36 16.07 0.01
N LYS A 23 3.26 16.13 0.77
CA LYS A 23 2.55 14.95 1.24
C LYS A 23 2.12 14.15 0.01
N TRP A 24 2.85 13.09 -0.33
CA TRP A 24 2.51 12.16 -1.41
C TRP A 24 1.50 11.13 -0.90
N GLU A 25 0.43 10.91 -1.67
CA GLU A 25 -0.65 9.97 -1.38
C GLU A 25 -1.13 9.36 -2.71
N GLU A 26 -1.16 8.02 -2.81
CA GLU A 26 -1.52 7.29 -4.03
C GLU A 26 -2.29 5.99 -3.73
N GLU A 27 -3.18 5.58 -4.64
CA GLU A 27 -3.79 4.24 -4.61
C GLU A 27 -2.81 3.20 -5.21
N VAL A 28 -2.31 2.29 -4.37
CA VAL A 28 -1.37 1.24 -4.78
C VAL A 28 -2.03 -0.13 -4.69
N ARG A 29 -1.84 -0.95 -5.73
CA ARG A 29 -2.29 -2.34 -5.76
C ARG A 29 -1.28 -3.25 -5.08
N PHE A 30 -1.78 -4.04 -4.14
CA PHE A 30 -1.03 -5.06 -3.45
C PHE A 30 -1.70 -6.42 -3.55
N LYS A 31 -0.89 -7.46 -3.40
CA LYS A 31 -1.33 -8.81 -3.10
C LYS A 31 -1.14 -9.12 -1.62
N VAL A 32 -2.17 -9.63 -0.98
CA VAL A 32 -2.09 -10.13 0.39
C VAL A 32 -1.29 -11.43 0.40
N THR A 33 -0.15 -11.45 1.06
CA THR A 33 0.72 -12.64 1.10
C THR A 33 0.42 -13.52 2.32
N ARG A 34 0.16 -12.89 3.48
CA ARG A 34 -0.21 -13.57 4.72
C ARG A 34 -0.94 -12.63 5.67
N ILE A 35 -1.71 -13.22 6.57
CA ILE A 35 -2.32 -12.54 7.71
C ILE A 35 -1.64 -13.10 8.96
N THR A 36 -1.08 -12.21 9.76
CA THR A 36 -0.48 -12.56 11.05
C THR A 36 -1.50 -12.27 12.14
N PRO A 37 -1.96 -13.29 12.89
CA PRO A 37 -2.89 -13.06 13.99
C PRO A 37 -2.21 -12.30 15.14
N GLU A 38 -3.03 -11.85 16.09
CA GLU A 38 -2.51 -11.37 17.36
C GLU A 38 -1.60 -12.43 17.99
N ARG A 39 -0.41 -12.02 18.43
CA ARG A 39 0.57 -12.95 19.02
C ARG A 39 1.48 -12.25 20.01
N GLU A 40 1.94 -12.99 20.99
CA GLU A 40 3.01 -12.55 21.88
C GLU A 40 4.33 -12.45 21.09
N THR A 41 4.98 -11.29 21.11
CA THR A 41 6.28 -11.07 20.45
C THR A 41 7.45 -11.17 21.42
N VAL A 42 7.23 -10.71 22.66
CA VAL A 42 8.11 -10.91 23.82
C VAL A 42 7.23 -11.15 25.06
N PRO A 43 7.76 -11.78 26.12
CA PRO A 43 6.97 -12.09 27.32
C PRO A 43 6.22 -10.86 27.87
N GLY A 44 4.88 -10.93 27.89
CA GLY A 44 3.98 -9.88 28.34
C GLY A 44 3.63 -8.81 27.30
N GLN A 45 4.08 -8.92 26.05
CA GLN A 45 3.77 -7.97 24.97
C GLN A 45 3.08 -8.66 23.79
N MET A 46 1.83 -8.28 23.55
CA MET A 46 1.05 -8.70 22.38
C MET A 46 1.28 -7.74 21.22
N SER A 47 1.51 -8.29 20.03
CA SER A 47 1.43 -7.56 18.78
C SER A 47 0.01 -7.69 18.22
N PRO A 48 -0.61 -6.59 17.76
CA PRO A 48 -1.91 -6.66 17.10
C PRO A 48 -1.82 -7.46 15.79
N PRO A 49 -2.96 -7.96 15.29
CA PRO A 49 -3.02 -8.63 13.99
C PRO A 49 -2.67 -7.66 12.85
N TYR A 50 -1.90 -8.14 11.88
CA TYR A 50 -1.49 -7.35 10.72
C TYR A 50 -1.42 -8.19 9.45
N VAL A 51 -1.60 -7.53 8.32
CA VAL A 51 -1.59 -8.11 6.98
C VAL A 51 -0.24 -7.77 6.33
N VAL A 52 0.38 -8.76 5.69
CA VAL A 52 1.63 -8.56 4.94
C VAL A 52 1.33 -8.52 3.46
N LEU A 53 1.83 -7.47 2.81
CA LEU A 53 1.56 -7.13 1.43
C LEU A 53 2.81 -7.29 0.57
N ALA A 54 2.59 -7.65 -0.69
CA ALA A 54 3.58 -7.53 -1.75
C ALA A 54 2.97 -6.66 -2.85
N LEU A 55 3.79 -5.83 -3.50
CA LEU A 55 3.35 -5.06 -4.67
C LEU A 55 2.83 -6.00 -5.74
N ASP A 56 1.67 -5.66 -6.31
CA ASP A 56 1.05 -6.36 -7.46
C ASP A 56 0.92 -5.41 -8.66
N GLN A 57 1.99 -4.64 -8.87
CA GLN A 57 2.19 -3.68 -9.95
C GLN A 57 3.69 -3.35 -10.06
N ASP A 58 4.06 -2.58 -11.08
CA ASP A 58 5.38 -1.97 -11.16
C ASP A 58 5.59 -1.03 -9.96
N ASP A 59 6.83 -0.99 -9.45
CA ASP A 59 7.20 -0.16 -8.30
C ASP A 59 6.92 1.32 -8.63
N PRO A 60 6.09 2.03 -7.83
CA PRO A 60 5.93 3.47 -8.02
C PRO A 60 7.27 4.17 -7.69
N GLU A 61 8.10 4.43 -8.70
CA GLU A 61 9.37 5.16 -8.59
C GLU A 61 9.24 6.49 -7.81
N PRO A 62 10.35 7.05 -7.24
CA PRO A 62 11.54 6.42 -6.67
C PRO A 62 11.66 6.64 -5.14
N LEU A 63 10.58 7.06 -4.46
CA LEU A 63 10.70 7.60 -3.10
C LEU A 63 10.35 6.63 -1.96
N VAL A 64 9.95 5.39 -2.25
CA VAL A 64 9.57 4.44 -1.21
C VAL A 64 9.84 3.00 -1.64
N SER A 65 10.72 2.30 -0.91
CA SER A 65 10.81 0.83 -1.03
C SER A 65 9.56 0.20 -0.40
N LEU A 66 8.52 -0.04 -1.21
CA LEU A 66 7.26 -0.68 -0.80
C LEU A 66 7.32 -2.22 -0.92
N SER A 67 8.50 -2.79 -1.16
CA SER A 67 8.69 -4.20 -1.54
C SER A 67 8.15 -5.22 -0.52
N THR A 68 7.99 -4.86 0.75
CA THR A 68 7.24 -5.65 1.74
C THR A 68 6.72 -4.75 2.86
N THR A 69 5.48 -4.29 2.73
CA THR A 69 4.82 -3.47 3.76
C THR A 69 3.81 -4.28 4.56
N GLY A 70 3.71 -3.99 5.85
CA GLY A 70 2.66 -4.50 6.73
C GLY A 70 1.65 -3.41 7.06
N ALA A 71 0.37 -3.77 7.17
CA ALA A 71 -0.70 -2.87 7.58
C ALA A 71 -1.60 -3.54 8.61
N GLY A 72 -2.21 -2.74 9.50
CA GLY A 72 -3.17 -3.26 10.47
C GLY A 72 -4.36 -3.93 9.78
N ILE A 73 -4.88 -5.02 10.35
CA ILE A 73 -6.02 -5.75 9.75
C ILE A 73 -7.30 -4.91 9.66
N ASP A 74 -7.41 -3.89 10.51
CA ASP A 74 -8.48 -2.91 10.56
C ASP A 74 -8.53 -1.98 9.33
N GLN A 75 -7.44 -1.88 8.58
CA GLN A 75 -7.39 -1.14 7.32
C GLN A 75 -8.02 -1.91 6.16
N PHE A 76 -8.40 -3.18 6.35
CA PHE A 76 -8.88 -4.06 5.27
C PHE A 76 -10.39 -4.32 5.36
N PRO A 77 -11.03 -4.66 4.23
CA PRO A 77 -12.40 -5.15 4.25
C PRO A 77 -12.52 -6.44 5.06
N GLU A 78 -13.69 -6.65 5.68
CA GLU A 78 -13.98 -7.87 6.43
C GLU A 78 -13.79 -9.12 5.54
N GLY A 79 -13.14 -10.15 6.09
CA GLY A 79 -12.94 -11.42 5.41
C GLY A 79 -11.78 -11.45 4.40
N VAL A 80 -10.90 -10.43 4.38
CA VAL A 80 -9.66 -10.47 3.60
C VAL A 80 -8.85 -11.74 3.91
N LYS A 81 -8.22 -12.33 2.88
CA LYS A 81 -7.40 -13.55 3.01
C LYS A 81 -6.12 -13.46 2.19
N ALA A 82 -5.16 -14.32 2.53
CA ALA A 82 -3.98 -14.54 1.71
C ALA A 82 -4.37 -14.92 0.27
N GLY A 83 -3.73 -14.27 -0.70
CA GLY A 83 -3.99 -14.41 -2.12
C GLY A 83 -4.91 -13.33 -2.70
N ASP A 84 -5.64 -12.56 -1.88
CA ASP A 84 -6.48 -11.48 -2.37
C ASP A 84 -5.63 -10.34 -2.96
N ALA A 85 -6.14 -9.71 -4.02
CA ALA A 85 -5.64 -8.45 -4.53
C ALA A 85 -6.45 -7.31 -3.90
N VAL A 86 -5.75 -6.28 -3.42
CA VAL A 86 -6.32 -5.11 -2.76
C VAL A 86 -5.72 -3.84 -3.34
N ILE A 87 -6.49 -2.76 -3.29
CA ILE A 87 -6.01 -1.41 -3.57
C ILE A 87 -6.04 -0.65 -2.26
N CYS A 88 -4.91 -0.08 -1.87
CA CYS A 88 -4.76 0.64 -0.62
C CYS A 88 -4.29 2.07 -0.88
N GLU A 89 -4.78 3.00 -0.06
CA GLU A 89 -4.19 4.34 0.03
C GLU A 89 -2.81 4.23 0.68
N VAL A 90 -1.77 4.70 0.01
CA VAL A 90 -0.41 4.76 0.55
C VAL A 90 -0.01 6.20 0.64
N ARG A 91 0.42 6.63 1.82
CA ARG A 91 0.95 7.98 2.04
C ARG A 91 2.40 7.93 2.48
N GLN A 92 3.16 8.94 2.07
CA GLN A 92 4.49 9.16 2.59
C GLN A 92 4.40 10.08 3.82
N VAL A 93 5.06 9.67 4.90
CA VAL A 93 5.17 10.44 6.13
C VAL A 93 6.65 10.74 6.37
N GLU A 94 7.02 12.01 6.28
CA GLU A 94 8.32 12.47 6.75
C GLU A 94 8.32 12.42 8.29
N LYS A 95 9.11 11.51 8.87
CA LYS A 95 9.27 11.42 10.33
C LYS A 95 10.17 12.53 10.84
N ASN A 96 9.61 13.74 10.94
CA ASN A 96 10.19 14.97 11.47
C ASN A 96 11.45 15.47 10.72
N ASN A 97 11.63 16.79 10.72
CA ASN A 97 12.80 17.51 10.21
C ASN A 97 14.11 17.21 11.00
N LEU A 98 14.34 15.96 11.39
CA LEU A 98 15.61 15.47 11.89
C LEU A 98 16.39 15.01 10.67
N ASP A 99 17.39 15.81 10.28
CA ASP A 99 18.26 15.57 9.13
C ASP A 99 18.84 14.14 9.19
N GLY A 100 18.24 13.19 8.47
CA GLY A 100 18.77 11.83 8.32
C GLY A 100 17.81 10.65 8.48
N LEU A 101 16.51 10.85 8.72
CA LEU A 101 15.54 9.75 8.60
C LEU A 101 14.96 9.69 7.18
N GLU A 102 15.11 8.55 6.53
CA GLU A 102 14.47 8.29 5.24
C GLU A 102 12.94 8.39 5.39
N PRO A 103 12.23 8.90 4.38
CA PRO A 103 10.78 8.98 4.43
C PRO A 103 10.17 7.58 4.56
N GLU A 104 9.19 7.44 5.44
CA GLU A 104 8.48 6.17 5.66
C GLU A 104 7.14 6.22 4.94
N SER A 105 6.68 5.08 4.44
CA SER A 105 5.32 4.96 3.92
C SER A 105 4.40 4.24 4.88
N GLU A 106 3.19 4.78 4.95
CA GLU A 106 2.10 4.24 5.72
C GLU A 106 1.01 3.77 4.77
N VAL A 107 0.55 2.54 4.97
CA VAL A 107 -0.62 1.99 4.29
C VAL A 107 -1.86 2.34 5.10
N GLY A 108 -2.74 3.11 4.48
CA GLY A 108 -4.05 3.47 4.99
C GLY A 108 -5.13 2.48 4.55
N PRO A 109 -6.39 2.96 4.44
CA PRO A 109 -7.53 2.11 4.11
C PRO A 109 -7.36 1.37 2.78
N CYS A 110 -7.78 0.11 2.77
CA CYS A 110 -7.75 -0.80 1.65
C CYS A 110 -9.16 -1.22 1.22
N ARG A 111 -9.30 -1.55 -0.06
CA ARG A 111 -10.49 -2.17 -0.67
C ARG A 111 -10.07 -3.36 -1.53
N LEU A 112 -10.99 -4.29 -1.79
CA LEU A 112 -10.75 -5.35 -2.78
C LEU A 112 -10.54 -4.71 -4.16
N ALA A 113 -9.56 -5.25 -4.91
CA ALA A 113 -9.18 -4.78 -6.24
C ALA A 113 -10.16 -5.24 -7.34
#